data_AF-A0A554LJT7-F1
#
_entry.id   AF-A0A554LJT7-F1
#
_cell.length_a   1.000
_cell.length_b   1.000
_cell.length_c   1.000
_cell.angle_alpha   90.00
_cell.angle_beta   90.00
_cell.angle_gamma   90.00
#
_symmetry.space_group_name_H-M   'P 1'
#
loop_
_entity.id
_entity.type
_entity.pdbx_description
1 polymer ?
#
loop_
_entity_poly.entity_id
_entity_poly.type
_entity_poly.pdbx_seq_one_letter_code
_entity_poly.pdbx_strand_id
1 'polypeptide(L)'
;MVKKCRVRTISRKDCQDNINPYYIVGFFEGEGTFHIAFGRRKDLTQNWSIMPELHISQHKDCISILNSVKSYFGCGYIKENHPKSKHDQTNVYVVKNRKDLIEKIIPFFTKFQFLSEKKKDDFKKFSQVVMWLDQGIHFQPKGLRKIVDLAYSMNRSGKYRKLKKHQILSR
;
A
#
# COMPACT_ATOMS: atom_id res chain seq x y z
N MET A 1 46.98 -32.00 13.74
CA MET A 1 46.99 -30.73 12.97
C MET A 1 45.54 -30.30 12.71
N VAL A 2 45.04 -29.31 13.45
CA VAL A 2 43.65 -28.81 13.30
C VAL A 2 43.63 -27.71 12.24
N LYS A 3 42.95 -27.94 11.12
CA LYS A 3 42.76 -26.92 10.08
C LYS A 3 41.92 -25.77 10.65
N LYS A 4 42.56 -24.61 10.86
CA LYS A 4 41.90 -23.38 11.29
C LYS A 4 40.94 -22.93 10.19
N CYS A 5 39.64 -23.03 10.43
CA CYS A 5 38.61 -22.55 9.52
C CYS A 5 38.65 -21.02 9.52
N ARG A 6 39.01 -20.39 8.39
CA ARG A 6 38.97 -18.92 8.25
C ARG A 6 37.51 -18.47 8.21
N VAL A 7 37.03 -17.89 9.31
CA VAL A 7 35.77 -17.16 9.33
C VAL A 7 35.93 -15.94 8.42
N ARG A 8 35.25 -15.94 7.27
CA ARG A 8 35.18 -14.77 6.39
C ARG A 8 34.27 -13.73 7.06
N THR A 9 34.82 -12.58 7.40
CA THR A 9 34.03 -11.42 7.82
C THR A 9 33.20 -10.95 6.64
N ILE A 10 31.89 -11.16 6.68
CA ILE A 10 30.97 -10.66 5.66
C ILE A 10 30.85 -9.14 5.85
N SER A 11 31.29 -8.39 4.85
CA SER A 11 31.05 -6.95 4.74
C SER A 11 29.54 -6.69 4.75
N ARG A 12 29.05 -5.80 5.62
CA ARG A 12 27.62 -5.45 5.77
C ARG A 12 26.97 -4.79 4.53
N LYS A 13 27.70 -4.63 3.42
CA LYS A 13 27.26 -3.81 2.28
C LYS A 13 26.54 -4.55 1.15
N ASP A 14 26.50 -5.88 1.15
CA ASP A 14 25.91 -6.64 0.02
C ASP A 14 24.92 -7.75 0.44
N CYS A 15 24.25 -7.62 1.59
CA CYS A 15 23.11 -8.48 1.93
C CYS A 15 21.84 -7.88 1.32
N GLN A 16 21.71 -7.94 -0.01
CA GLN A 16 20.40 -7.77 -0.62
C GLN A 16 19.64 -9.06 -0.34
N ASP A 17 18.94 -9.09 0.80
CA ASP A 17 18.07 -10.21 1.17
C ASP A 17 17.08 -10.40 0.04
N ASN A 18 17.33 -11.43 -0.78
CA ASN A 18 16.59 -11.71 -1.99
C ASN A 18 15.26 -12.38 -1.59
N ILE A 19 14.37 -11.57 -1.01
CA ILE A 19 13.05 -12.01 -0.56
C ILE A 19 12.28 -12.57 -1.75
N ASN A 20 11.73 -13.76 -1.58
CA ASN A 20 10.99 -14.42 -2.64
C ASN A 20 9.73 -13.59 -3.01
N PRO A 21 9.52 -13.23 -4.28
CA PRO A 21 8.32 -12.49 -4.72
C PRO A 21 7.00 -13.17 -4.30
N TYR A 22 6.94 -14.50 -4.33
CA TYR A 22 5.74 -15.23 -3.91
C TYR A 22 5.49 -15.13 -2.40
N TYR A 23 6.54 -15.00 -1.59
CA TYR A 23 6.40 -14.72 -0.17
C TYR A 23 5.78 -13.33 0.04
N ILE A 24 6.23 -12.31 -0.71
CA ILE A 24 5.63 -10.97 -0.65
C ILE A 24 4.14 -11.04 -0.99
N VAL A 25 3.76 -11.73 -2.07
CA VAL A 25 2.35 -11.90 -2.42
C VAL A 25 1.56 -12.58 -1.29
N GLY A 26 2.05 -13.69 -0.75
CA GLY A 26 1.41 -14.38 0.38
C GLY A 26 1.30 -13.50 1.63
N PHE A 27 2.31 -12.69 1.91
CA PHE A 27 2.30 -11.75 3.02
C PHE A 27 1.25 -10.64 2.82
N PHE A 28 1.14 -10.09 1.60
CA PHE A 28 0.08 -9.14 1.25
C PHE A 28 -1.31 -9.79 1.16
N GLU A 29 -1.42 -11.08 0.86
CA GLU A 29 -2.67 -11.83 0.91
C GLU A 29 -3.24 -11.81 2.33
N GLY A 30 -2.39 -12.11 3.33
CA GLY A 30 -2.76 -12.10 4.75
C GLY A 30 -2.92 -10.71 5.35
N GLU A 31 -1.86 -9.90 5.32
CA GLU A 31 -1.76 -8.64 6.09
C GLU A 31 -1.92 -7.37 5.23
N GLY A 32 -1.87 -7.51 3.91
CA GLY A 32 -1.88 -6.39 2.97
C GLY A 32 -3.26 -5.76 2.80
N THR A 33 -3.30 -4.43 2.73
CA THR A 33 -4.52 -3.65 2.50
C THR A 33 -4.31 -2.62 1.38
N PHE A 34 -5.21 -2.64 0.40
CA PHE A 34 -5.35 -1.58 -0.60
C PHE A 34 -6.38 -0.56 -0.14
N HIS A 35 -5.98 0.69 0.04
CA HIS A 35 -6.83 1.74 0.58
C HIS A 35 -6.88 2.96 -0.34
N ILE A 36 -8.04 3.61 -0.42
CA ILE A 36 -8.20 4.91 -1.08
C ILE A 36 -8.69 5.89 -0.01
N ALA A 37 -7.81 6.78 0.44
CA ALA A 37 -8.12 7.82 1.41
C ALA A 37 -8.66 9.08 0.72
N PHE A 38 -9.54 9.80 1.41
CA PHE A 38 -10.10 11.07 0.98
C PHE A 38 -9.79 12.13 2.04
N GLY A 39 -9.26 13.28 1.63
CA GLY A 39 -8.95 14.41 2.50
C GLY A 39 -9.54 15.71 1.97
N ARG A 40 -10.14 16.53 2.84
CA ARG A 40 -10.67 17.84 2.44
C ARG A 40 -9.51 18.79 2.15
N ARG A 41 -9.51 19.42 0.97
CA ARG A 41 -8.48 20.35 0.50
C ARG A 41 -9.14 21.45 -0.34
N LYS A 42 -9.37 22.61 0.28
CA LYS A 42 -10.13 23.73 -0.32
C LYS A 42 -9.42 24.38 -1.51
N ASP A 43 -8.12 24.13 -1.65
CA ASP A 43 -7.27 24.60 -2.74
C ASP A 43 -7.44 23.80 -4.04
N LEU A 44 -8.16 22.67 -4.01
CA LEU A 44 -8.38 21.82 -5.19
C LEU A 44 -9.72 22.10 -5.86
N THR A 45 -9.80 21.91 -7.18
CA THR A 45 -11.01 22.13 -7.99
C THR A 45 -12.26 21.44 -7.45
N GLN A 46 -12.11 20.24 -6.89
CA GLN A 46 -13.22 19.49 -6.31
C GLN A 46 -13.21 19.49 -4.77
N ASN A 47 -12.41 20.33 -4.12
CA ASN A 47 -12.24 20.42 -2.66
C ASN A 47 -11.76 19.13 -1.96
N TRP A 48 -11.33 18.12 -2.72
CA TRP A 48 -10.98 16.79 -2.22
C TRP A 48 -9.67 16.29 -2.81
N SER A 49 -8.77 15.86 -1.93
CA SER A 49 -7.60 15.06 -2.28
C SER A 49 -7.95 13.58 -2.18
N ILE A 50 -7.53 12.80 -3.19
CA ILE A 50 -7.70 11.36 -3.27
C ILE A 50 -6.32 10.73 -3.20
N MET A 51 -6.09 9.90 -2.19
CA MET A 51 -4.78 9.34 -1.87
C MET A 51 -4.88 7.81 -1.89
N PRO A 52 -4.46 7.14 -2.99
CA PRO A 52 -4.30 5.70 -2.99
C PRO A 52 -3.09 5.32 -2.13
N GLU A 53 -3.30 4.38 -1.20
CA GLU A 53 -2.27 3.91 -0.29
C GLU A 53 -2.29 2.38 -0.20
N LEU A 54 -1.12 1.78 -0.34
CA LEU A 54 -0.88 0.37 -0.03
C LEU A 54 -0.30 0.27 1.38
N HIS A 55 -0.92 -0.52 2.24
CA HIS A 55 -0.50 -0.74 3.62
C HIS A 55 -0.22 -2.21 3.86
N ILE A 56 0.78 -2.50 4.69
CA ILE A 56 0.96 -3.82 5.32
C ILE A 56 1.49 -3.62 6.73
N SER A 57 0.79 -4.18 7.70
CA SER A 57 1.08 -4.00 9.12
C SER A 57 1.73 -5.25 9.71
N GLN A 58 2.57 -5.05 10.71
CA GLN A 58 3.20 -6.14 11.44
C GLN A 58 3.56 -5.70 12.86
N HIS A 59 3.61 -6.64 13.81
CA HIS A 59 4.13 -6.37 15.15
C HIS A 59 5.58 -5.85 15.08
N LYS A 60 5.95 -4.93 15.97
CA LYS A 60 7.26 -4.25 15.99
C LYS A 60 8.43 -5.22 16.10
N ASP A 61 8.26 -6.36 16.76
CA ASP A 61 9.31 -7.36 16.91
C ASP A 61 9.66 -8.03 15.57
N CYS A 62 8.73 -8.00 14.61
CA CYS A 62 8.88 -8.54 13.26
C CYS A 62 9.06 -7.42 12.20
N ILE A 63 9.52 -6.23 12.61
CA ILE A 63 9.75 -5.08 11.71
C ILE A 63 10.80 -5.37 10.61
N SER A 64 11.70 -6.33 10.83
CA SER A 64 12.68 -6.77 9.84
C SER A 64 12.02 -7.18 8.52
N ILE A 65 10.88 -7.87 8.56
CA ILE A 65 10.11 -8.28 7.37
C ILE A 65 9.63 -7.04 6.59
N LEU A 66 9.12 -6.02 7.28
CA LEU A 66 8.70 -4.77 6.64
C LEU A 66 9.89 -4.07 5.98
N ASN A 67 11.07 -4.09 6.60
CA ASN A 67 12.29 -3.54 6.03
C ASN A 67 12.74 -4.31 4.77
N SER A 68 12.66 -5.64 4.77
CA SER A 68 12.96 -6.46 3.59
C SER A 68 12.00 -6.16 2.44
N VAL A 69 10.69 -6.03 2.71
CA VAL A 69 9.68 -5.64 1.69
C VAL A 69 9.95 -4.24 1.16
N LYS A 70 10.22 -3.26 2.03
CA LYS A 70 10.58 -1.89 1.63
C LYS A 70 11.83 -1.87 0.75
N SER A 71 12.85 -2.66 1.11
CA SER A 71 14.11 -2.74 0.37
C SER A 71 13.92 -3.40 -0.99
N TYR A 72 13.08 -4.45 -1.06
CA TYR A 72 12.72 -5.11 -2.33
C TYR A 72 12.06 -4.16 -3.31
N PHE A 73 11.06 -3.38 -2.86
CA PHE A 73 10.39 -2.42 -3.73
C PHE A 73 11.22 -1.15 -3.98
N GLY A 74 12.15 -0.81 -3.09
CA GLY A 74 12.91 0.45 -3.19
C GLY A 74 12.01 1.69 -3.18
N CYS A 75 10.88 1.62 -2.47
CA CYS A 75 9.93 2.74 -2.32
C CYS A 75 9.15 2.65 -1.00
N GLY A 76 8.37 3.70 -0.72
CA GLY A 76 7.54 3.75 0.48
C GLY A 76 8.34 3.99 1.77
N TYR A 77 7.62 3.98 2.88
CA TYR A 77 8.17 4.25 4.21
C TYR A 77 7.48 3.39 5.27
N ILE A 78 8.15 3.21 6.41
CA ILE A 78 7.61 2.50 7.57
C ILE A 78 7.35 3.54 8.66
N LYS A 79 6.23 3.38 9.37
CA LYS A 79 5.87 4.20 10.53
C LYS A 79 5.13 3.34 11.55
N GLU A 80 5.03 3.85 12.78
CA GLU A 80 4.09 3.31 13.76
C GLU A 80 2.65 3.45 13.26
N ASN A 81 1.83 2.43 13.50
CA ASN A 81 0.44 2.40 13.03
C ASN A 81 -0.44 3.40 13.81
N HIS A 82 -0.43 3.31 15.14
CA HIS A 82 -1.08 4.28 16.04
C HIS A 82 -0.08 4.90 17.03
N PRO A 83 0.67 5.94 16.63
CA PRO A 83 1.71 6.56 17.48
C PRO A 83 1.17 7.21 18.77
N LYS A 84 -0.14 7.47 18.84
CA LYS A 84 -0.80 8.00 20.04
C LYS A 84 -1.24 6.89 21.01
N SER A 85 -1.23 5.64 20.60
CA SER A 85 -1.64 4.49 21.42
C SER A 85 -0.42 3.80 21.98
N LYS A 86 -0.23 3.85 23.30
CA LYS A 86 0.88 3.14 23.97
C LYS A 86 0.73 1.61 23.93
N HIS A 87 -0.47 1.11 23.61
CA HIS A 87 -0.77 -0.32 23.56
C HIS A 87 -0.65 -0.89 22.15
N ASP A 88 -0.62 -0.04 21.11
CA ASP A 88 -0.42 -0.52 19.75
C ASP A 88 1.08 -0.73 19.52
N GLN A 89 1.47 -1.98 19.32
CA GLN A 89 2.84 -2.39 19.08
C GLN A 89 3.08 -2.73 17.60
N THR A 90 2.24 -2.22 16.69
CA THR A 90 2.34 -2.49 15.26
C THR A 90 3.00 -1.35 14.48
N ASN A 91 3.82 -1.73 13.51
CA ASN A 91 4.34 -0.86 12.47
C ASN A 91 3.65 -1.16 11.15
N VAL A 92 3.58 -0.16 10.28
CA VAL A 92 2.98 -0.28 8.94
C VAL A 92 3.95 0.22 7.88
N TYR A 93 4.17 -0.61 6.87
CA TYR A 93 4.81 -0.19 5.62
C TYR A 93 3.74 0.43 4.70
N VAL A 94 4.02 1.63 4.20
CA VAL A 94 3.09 2.43 3.39
C VAL A 94 3.75 2.86 2.08
N VAL A 95 3.03 2.63 0.97
CA VAL A 95 3.34 3.22 -0.34
C VAL A 95 2.17 4.09 -0.77
N LYS A 96 2.43 5.39 -0.93
CA LYS A 96 1.42 6.40 -1.35
C LYS A 96 1.86 7.28 -2.51
N ASN A 97 3.13 7.22 -2.90
CA ASN A 97 3.63 8.01 -4.01
C ASN A 97 3.04 7.41 -5.31
N ARG A 98 2.34 8.25 -6.10
CA ARG A 98 1.65 7.78 -7.31
C ARG A 98 2.60 7.15 -8.33
N LYS A 99 3.80 7.73 -8.51
CA LYS A 99 4.82 7.19 -9.42
C LYS A 99 5.28 5.81 -8.99
N ASP A 100 5.60 5.64 -7.70
CA ASP A 100 5.98 4.32 -7.16
C ASP A 100 4.84 3.29 -7.29
N LEU A 101 3.58 3.70 -7.10
CA LEU A 101 2.44 2.80 -7.29
C LEU A 101 2.34 2.30 -8.73
N ILE A 102 2.52 3.19 -9.71
CA ILE A 102 2.42 2.89 -11.15
C ILE A 102 3.61 2.08 -11.64
N GLU A 103 4.83 2.46 -11.25
CA GLU A 103 6.05 1.89 -11.82
C GLU A 103 6.52 0.63 -11.11
N LYS A 104 6.16 0.44 -9.83
CA LYS A 104 6.69 -0.65 -8.99
C LYS A 104 5.60 -1.58 -8.48
N ILE A 105 4.60 -1.03 -7.80
CA ILE A 105 3.60 -1.84 -7.09
C ILE A 105 2.63 -2.53 -8.03
N ILE A 106 2.00 -1.78 -8.94
CA ILE A 106 1.01 -2.34 -9.87
C ILE A 106 1.67 -3.42 -10.76
N PRO A 107 2.83 -3.18 -11.43
CA PRO A 107 3.48 -4.20 -12.25
C PRO A 107 3.84 -5.47 -11.45
N PHE A 108 4.27 -5.32 -10.20
CA PHE A 108 4.58 -6.45 -9.34
C PHE A 108 3.37 -7.35 -9.10
N PHE A 109 2.23 -6.80 -8.66
CA PHE A 109 1.03 -7.60 -8.36
C PHE A 109 0.25 -7.99 -9.62
N THR A 110 0.51 -7.36 -10.77
CA THR A 110 0.07 -7.86 -12.08
C THR A 110 0.84 -9.12 -12.49
N LYS A 111 2.16 -9.15 -12.24
CA LYS A 111 3.02 -10.30 -12.54
C LYS A 111 2.84 -11.45 -11.55
N PHE A 112 2.80 -11.14 -10.26
CA PHE A 112 2.63 -12.09 -9.17
C PHE A 112 1.24 -11.91 -8.56
N GLN A 113 0.30 -12.72 -9.01
CA GLN A 113 -1.11 -12.55 -8.71
C GLN A 113 -1.46 -13.10 -7.32
N PHE A 114 -2.39 -12.40 -6.66
CA PHE A 114 -3.04 -12.88 -5.45
C PHE A 114 -3.82 -14.18 -5.69
N LEU A 115 -4.02 -14.97 -4.65
CA LEU A 115 -4.79 -16.21 -4.73
C LEU A 115 -6.29 -15.96 -4.53
N SER A 116 -6.68 -15.12 -3.56
CA SER A 116 -8.10 -14.89 -3.31
C SER A 116 -8.73 -13.95 -4.33
N GLU A 117 -9.92 -14.31 -4.82
CA GLU A 117 -10.70 -13.46 -5.73
C GLU A 117 -11.02 -12.09 -5.11
N LYS A 118 -11.21 -12.06 -3.79
CA LYS A 118 -11.40 -10.81 -3.06
C LYS A 118 -10.21 -9.87 -3.19
N LYS A 119 -8.98 -10.35 -2.92
CA LYS A 119 -7.78 -9.52 -2.97
C LYS A 119 -7.45 -9.11 -4.41
N LYS A 120 -7.69 -10.00 -5.39
CA LYS A 120 -7.60 -9.68 -6.82
C LYS A 120 -8.55 -8.53 -7.20
N ASP A 121 -9.82 -8.60 -6.77
CA ASP A 121 -10.81 -7.55 -7.04
C ASP A 121 -10.45 -6.22 -6.36
N ASP A 122 -10.06 -6.24 -5.08
CA ASP A 122 -9.61 -5.04 -4.36
C ASP A 122 -8.37 -4.43 -5.04
N PHE A 123 -7.38 -5.24 -5.46
CA PHE A 123 -6.21 -4.77 -6.21
C PHE A 123 -6.58 -4.19 -7.59
N LYS A 124 -7.48 -4.84 -8.32
CA LYS A 124 -7.95 -4.36 -9.63
C LYS A 124 -8.61 -2.98 -9.51
N LYS A 125 -9.52 -2.84 -8.54
CA LYS A 125 -10.20 -1.55 -8.25
C LYS A 125 -9.20 -0.48 -7.81
N PHE A 126 -8.26 -0.83 -6.93
CA PHE A 126 -7.19 0.06 -6.51
C PHE A 126 -6.36 0.56 -7.70
N SER A 127 -5.87 -0.35 -8.53
CA SER A 127 -5.06 -0.05 -9.71
C SER A 127 -5.83 0.85 -10.68
N GLN A 128 -7.12 0.58 -10.89
CA GLN A 128 -7.98 1.41 -11.73
C GLN A 128 -8.10 2.84 -11.20
N VAL A 129 -8.27 3.02 -9.88
CA VAL A 129 -8.30 4.36 -9.27
C VAL A 129 -6.95 5.07 -9.46
N VAL A 130 -5.82 4.38 -9.24
CA VAL A 130 -4.49 4.97 -9.47
C VAL A 130 -4.34 5.46 -10.91
N MET A 131 -4.77 4.66 -11.89
CA MET A 131 -4.72 5.07 -13.29
C MET A 131 -5.63 6.25 -13.62
N TRP A 132 -6.85 6.29 -13.06
CA TRP A 132 -7.75 7.43 -13.25
C TRP A 132 -7.22 8.72 -12.63
N LEU A 133 -6.49 8.62 -11.52
CA LEU A 133 -5.83 9.78 -10.93
C LEU A 133 -4.71 10.29 -11.81
N ASP A 134 -3.92 9.39 -12.40
CA ASP A 134 -2.83 9.75 -13.31
C ASP A 134 -3.34 10.41 -14.60
N GLN A 135 -4.47 9.93 -15.12
CA GLN A 135 -5.18 10.50 -16.27
C GLN A 135 -5.93 11.82 -15.96
N GLY A 136 -5.92 12.29 -14.71
CA GLY A 136 -6.61 13.54 -14.33
C GLY A 136 -8.14 13.45 -14.30
N ILE A 137 -8.74 12.27 -14.34
CA ILE A 137 -10.20 12.08 -14.40
C ILE A 137 -10.92 12.71 -13.18
N HIS A 138 -10.25 12.72 -12.04
CA HIS A 138 -10.76 13.30 -10.80
C HIS A 138 -11.00 14.82 -10.84
N PHE A 139 -10.45 15.55 -11.83
CA PHE A 139 -10.73 16.97 -12.00
C PHE A 139 -12.16 17.24 -12.43
N GLN A 140 -12.81 16.27 -13.08
CA GLN A 140 -14.20 16.37 -13.53
C GLN A 140 -15.17 15.85 -12.46
N PRO A 141 -16.30 16.52 -12.19
CA PRO A 141 -17.27 16.06 -11.17
C PRO A 141 -17.77 14.63 -11.41
N LYS A 142 -18.04 14.27 -12.68
CA LYS A 142 -18.43 12.89 -13.06
C LYS A 142 -17.30 11.89 -12.79
N GLY A 143 -16.05 12.28 -13.02
CA GLY A 143 -14.88 11.45 -12.76
C GLY A 143 -14.62 11.25 -11.27
N LEU A 144 -14.76 12.30 -10.46
CA LEU A 144 -14.73 12.20 -9.00
C LEU A 144 -15.79 11.22 -8.49
N ARG A 145 -17.04 11.34 -8.97
CA ARG A 145 -18.12 10.41 -8.59
C ARG A 145 -17.75 8.96 -8.92
N LYS A 146 -17.25 8.68 -10.12
CA LYS A 146 -16.78 7.34 -10.52
C LYS A 146 -15.72 6.80 -9.56
N ILE A 147 -14.73 7.61 -9.19
CA ILE A 147 -13.66 7.22 -8.25
C ILE A 147 -14.24 6.94 -6.86
N VAL A 148 -15.11 7.80 -6.35
CA VAL A 148 -15.77 7.63 -5.05
C VAL A 148 -16.60 6.34 -5.04
N ASP A 149 -17.39 6.09 -6.07
CA ASP A 149 -18.22 4.89 -6.13
C ASP A 149 -17.39 3.62 -6.15
N LEU A 150 -16.31 3.59 -6.94
CA LEU A 150 -15.39 2.46 -7.00
C LEU A 150 -14.68 2.26 -5.66
N ALA A 151 -14.14 3.32 -5.05
CA ALA A 151 -13.43 3.27 -3.78
C ALA A 151 -14.31 2.79 -2.61
N TYR A 152 -15.60 3.10 -2.63
CA TYR A 152 -16.56 2.63 -1.62
C TYR A 152 -17.12 1.23 -1.93
N SER A 153 -16.89 0.68 -3.12
CA SER A 153 -17.16 -0.74 -3.39
C SER A 153 -16.05 -1.68 -2.89
N MET A 154 -14.88 -1.12 -2.54
CA MET A 154 -13.73 -1.86 -1.98
C MET A 154 -13.92 -2.19 -0.50
N ASN A 155 -13.22 -3.21 0.00
CA ASN A 155 -13.09 -3.51 1.44
C ASN A 155 -14.43 -3.53 2.22
N ARG A 156 -15.23 -4.58 2.00
CA ARG A 156 -16.57 -4.75 2.62
C ARG A 156 -17.49 -3.53 2.34
N SER A 157 -17.54 -3.10 1.08
CA SER A 157 -18.37 -1.97 0.61
C SER A 157 -18.17 -0.69 1.44
N GLY A 158 -16.93 -0.42 1.85
CA GLY A 158 -16.60 0.77 2.62
C GLY A 158 -17.23 0.84 4.01
N LYS A 159 -17.67 -0.29 4.59
CA LYS A 159 -18.36 -0.36 5.91
C LYS A 159 -17.66 0.46 7.00
N TYR A 160 -16.33 0.45 7.04
CA TYR A 160 -15.53 1.12 8.07
C TYR A 160 -15.06 2.52 7.68
N ARG A 161 -15.49 3.06 6.53
CA ARG A 161 -15.15 4.42 6.13
C ARG A 161 -15.87 5.43 7.04
N LYS A 162 -15.09 6.29 7.68
CA LYS A 162 -15.59 7.39 8.53
C LYS A 162 -16.35 8.42 7.70
N LEU A 163 -15.73 8.88 6.60
CA LEU A 163 -16.39 9.76 5.64
C LEU A 163 -17.45 8.98 4.86
N LYS A 164 -18.61 9.60 4.63
CA LYS A 164 -19.70 9.04 3.82
C LYS A 164 -19.69 9.64 2.41
N LYS A 165 -20.19 8.88 1.43
CA LYS A 165 -20.21 9.31 0.02
C LYS A 165 -20.86 10.68 -0.18
N HIS A 166 -21.99 10.92 0.47
CA HIS A 166 -22.72 12.19 0.33
C HIS A 166 -21.86 13.37 0.77
N GLN A 167 -21.01 13.24 1.80
CA GLN A 167 -20.14 14.34 2.25
C GLN A 167 -19.06 14.68 1.21
N ILE A 168 -18.64 13.71 0.40
CA ILE A 168 -17.64 13.91 -0.65
C ILE A 168 -18.29 14.51 -1.90
N LEU A 169 -19.48 14.03 -2.24
CA LEU A 169 -20.19 14.39 -3.46
C LEU A 169 -21.16 15.58 -3.30
N SER A 170 -21.47 15.99 -2.07
CA SER A 170 -22.26 17.19 -1.79
C SER A 170 -21.39 18.42 -2.03
N ARG A 171 -21.85 19.26 -2.97
CA ARG A 171 -21.37 20.63 -3.11
C ARG A 171 -22.15 21.52 -2.16
#